data_AF-A0A917WE55-F1
#
_entry.id   AF-A0A917WE55-F1
#
_cell.length_a   1.000
_cell.length_b   1.000
_cell.length_c   1.000
_cell.angle_alpha   90.00
_cell.angle_beta   90.00
_cell.angle_gamma   90.00
#
_symmetry.space_group_name_H-M   'P 1'
#
loop_
_entity.id
_entity.type
_entity.pdbx_description
1 polymer ?
#
loop_
_entity_poly.entity_id
_entity_poly.type
_entity_poly.pdbx_seq_one_letter_code
_entity_poly.pdbx_strand_id
1 'polypeptide(L)'
;MPEQPDAAAGARTASATFATRILDNPFVGFLPWIVLAVLEGPGRLPWAAGAALALSVVFLVLDVVRGRTVKILAVVDVVAFTAFLVLVLAAPPATQRWLETWFGEISNLILVVVVVASMIARVPFTIQYAREQTDPSAWRTPLFLRINYVITGAWALAFAVSSAAGFYGDAVLHDNSNIWTGWIIQIGASLVAVQFTQWYPDYATANALRAAGEPTEPAPPVTDLLVPLLGYLVPVGIIVLVFGGAPTWLGIALIVVGSALSVQLRRVDTRSATGG
;
A
#
# COMPACT_ATOMS: atom_id res chain seq x y z
N MET A 1 -12.14 -50.79 3.53
CA MET A 1 -12.39 -49.34 3.48
C MET A 1 -11.02 -48.67 3.50
N PRO A 2 -10.44 -48.28 2.35
CA PRO A 2 -9.08 -47.73 2.30
C PRO A 2 -9.12 -46.27 2.75
N GLU A 3 -8.30 -45.93 3.75
CA GLU A 3 -8.09 -44.55 4.23
C GLU A 3 -7.50 -43.67 3.12
N GLN A 4 -8.04 -42.44 2.98
CA GLN A 4 -7.63 -41.40 2.05
C GLN A 4 -6.34 -40.70 2.53
N PRO A 5 -5.15 -40.93 1.94
CA PRO A 5 -3.92 -40.23 2.30
C PRO A 5 -3.72 -38.95 1.44
N ASP A 6 -4.36 -38.88 0.27
CA ASP A 6 -4.10 -37.85 -0.76
C ASP A 6 -4.78 -36.49 -0.49
N ALA A 7 -5.93 -36.48 0.20
CA ALA A 7 -6.67 -35.23 0.46
C ALA A 7 -5.90 -34.30 1.42
N ALA A 8 -5.24 -34.86 2.44
CA ALA A 8 -4.45 -34.11 3.41
C ALA A 8 -3.10 -33.63 2.83
N ALA A 9 -2.55 -34.34 1.84
CA ALA A 9 -1.37 -33.89 1.10
C ALA A 9 -1.72 -32.72 0.16
N GLY A 10 -2.80 -32.83 -0.60
CA GLY A 10 -3.29 -31.75 -1.48
C GLY A 10 -3.65 -30.47 -0.74
N ALA A 11 -4.30 -30.57 0.43
CA ALA A 11 -4.64 -29.41 1.25
C ALA A 11 -3.41 -28.70 1.84
N ARG A 12 -2.35 -29.44 2.21
CA ARG A 12 -1.08 -28.87 2.69
C ARG A 12 -0.31 -28.18 1.57
N THR A 13 -0.29 -28.76 0.37
CA THR A 13 0.36 -28.15 -0.82
C THR A 13 -0.40 -26.92 -1.30
N ALA A 14 -1.74 -26.95 -1.31
CA ALA A 14 -2.57 -25.80 -1.65
C ALA A 14 -2.45 -24.66 -0.63
N SER A 15 -2.41 -24.97 0.67
CA SER A 15 -2.18 -23.98 1.74
C SER A 15 -0.77 -23.40 1.69
N ALA A 16 0.24 -24.23 1.39
CA ALA A 16 1.61 -23.78 1.17
C ALA A 16 1.72 -22.87 -0.06
N THR A 17 1.00 -23.17 -1.15
CA THR A 17 0.95 -22.37 -2.39
C THR A 17 0.20 -21.05 -2.20
N PHE A 18 -0.87 -21.05 -1.40
CA PHE A 18 -1.61 -19.84 -1.06
C PHE A 18 -0.83 -18.95 -0.10
N ALA A 19 -0.19 -19.53 0.92
CA ALA A 19 0.69 -18.80 1.83
C ALA A 19 1.91 -18.22 1.11
N THR A 20 2.52 -18.95 0.16
CA THR A 20 3.60 -18.39 -0.68
C THR A 20 3.08 -17.27 -1.59
N ARG A 21 1.95 -17.44 -2.28
CA ARG A 21 1.35 -16.36 -3.10
C ARG A 21 0.99 -15.11 -2.31
N ILE A 22 0.54 -15.25 -1.07
CA ILE A 22 0.31 -14.10 -0.20
C ILE A 22 1.66 -13.46 0.15
N LEU A 23 2.62 -14.24 0.66
CA LEU A 23 3.94 -13.74 1.07
C LEU A 23 4.76 -13.12 -0.08
N ASP A 24 4.55 -13.56 -1.31
CA ASP A 24 5.21 -13.02 -2.50
C ASP A 24 4.52 -11.76 -3.07
N ASN A 25 3.38 -11.35 -2.48
CA ASN A 25 2.66 -10.16 -2.89
C ASN A 25 3.26 -8.90 -2.21
N PRO A 26 3.61 -7.83 -2.95
CA PRO A 26 4.11 -6.58 -2.37
C PRO A 26 3.24 -5.98 -1.25
N PHE A 27 1.95 -6.32 -1.19
CA PHE A 27 1.07 -5.92 -0.07
C PHE A 27 1.43 -6.52 1.28
N VAL A 28 2.15 -7.65 1.34
CA VAL A 28 2.57 -8.26 2.62
C VAL A 28 3.56 -7.39 3.38
N GLY A 29 4.40 -6.64 2.66
CA GLY A 29 5.31 -5.68 3.29
C GLY A 29 4.60 -4.55 4.04
N PHE A 30 3.33 -4.28 3.70
CA PHE A 30 2.53 -3.23 4.34
C PHE A 30 1.58 -3.76 5.43
N LEU A 31 1.50 -5.08 5.63
CA LEU A 31 0.57 -5.67 6.61
C LEU A 31 0.76 -5.14 8.04
N PRO A 32 1.98 -4.96 8.59
CA PRO A 32 2.14 -4.40 9.93
C PRO A 32 1.52 -3.01 10.07
N TRP A 33 1.68 -2.16 9.06
CA TRP A 33 1.08 -0.82 9.00
C TRP A 33 -0.45 -0.87 8.88
N ILE A 34 -0.99 -1.81 8.11
CA ILE A 34 -2.43 -2.02 8.02
C ILE A 34 -3.01 -2.47 9.37
N VAL A 35 -2.34 -3.42 10.04
CA VAL A 35 -2.74 -3.90 11.37
C VAL A 35 -2.73 -2.75 12.37
N LEU A 36 -1.67 -1.93 12.36
CA LEU A 36 -1.57 -0.74 13.18
C LEU A 36 -2.74 0.22 12.91
N ALA A 37 -2.96 0.62 11.65
CA ALA A 37 -4.01 1.57 11.25
C ALA A 37 -5.44 1.08 11.56
N VAL A 38 -5.67 -0.23 11.57
CA VAL A 38 -6.99 -0.81 11.89
C VAL A 38 -7.21 -0.94 13.39
N LEU A 39 -6.15 -1.22 14.15
CA LEU A 39 -6.24 -1.46 15.60
C LEU A 39 -6.06 -0.19 16.42
N GLU A 40 -5.44 0.85 15.86
CA GLU A 40 -5.28 2.14 16.53
C GLU A 40 -6.64 2.78 16.85
N GLY A 41 -6.65 3.54 17.93
CA GLY A 41 -7.84 4.18 18.44
C GLY A 41 -7.74 4.45 19.95
N PRO A 42 -8.75 5.11 20.54
CA PRO A 42 -8.70 5.56 21.92
C PRO A 42 -8.41 4.42 22.90
N GLY A 43 -7.28 4.50 23.61
CA GLY A 43 -6.82 3.49 24.57
C GLY A 43 -6.30 2.18 23.96
N ARG A 44 -6.18 2.08 22.63
CA ARG A 44 -5.78 0.85 21.92
C ARG A 44 -4.39 0.94 21.30
N LEU A 45 -3.80 2.14 21.27
CA LEU A 45 -2.51 2.37 20.64
C LEU A 45 -1.37 1.45 21.14
N PRO A 46 -1.24 1.11 22.44
CA PRO A 46 -0.22 0.15 22.89
C PRO A 46 -0.42 -1.25 22.29
N TRP A 47 -1.67 -1.70 22.19
CA TRP A 47 -2.00 -3.00 21.61
C TRP A 47 -1.78 -3.03 20.11
N ALA A 48 -2.15 -1.95 19.41
CA ALA A 48 -1.93 -1.79 17.98
C ALA A 48 -0.43 -1.80 17.64
N ALA A 49 0.37 -0.98 18.34
CA ALA A 49 1.82 -0.94 18.17
C ALA A 49 2.48 -2.28 18.52
N GLY A 50 2.03 -2.95 19.59
CA GLY A 50 2.52 -4.27 19.98
C GLY A 50 2.22 -5.36 18.93
N ALA A 51 1.01 -5.36 18.36
CA ALA A 51 0.62 -6.30 17.31
C ALA A 51 1.40 -6.06 16.01
N ALA A 52 1.56 -4.79 15.60
CA ALA A 52 2.35 -4.42 14.43
C ALA A 52 3.83 -4.78 14.61
N LEU A 53 4.40 -4.54 15.80
CA LEU A 53 5.76 -4.93 16.14
C LEU A 53 5.93 -6.45 16.08
N ALA A 54 5.01 -7.21 16.71
CA ALA A 54 5.06 -8.66 16.69
C ALA A 54 5.03 -9.21 15.25
N LEU A 55 4.15 -8.67 14.40
CA LEU A 55 4.06 -9.08 13.00
C LEU A 55 5.34 -8.75 12.23
N SER A 56 5.93 -7.57 12.47
CA SER A 56 7.18 -7.15 11.83
C SER A 56 8.36 -8.02 12.22
N VAL A 57 8.46 -8.38 13.51
CA VAL A 57 9.47 -9.32 14.01
C VAL A 57 9.28 -10.70 13.41
N VAL A 58 8.04 -11.19 13.30
CA VAL A 58 7.74 -12.47 12.65
C VAL A 58 8.20 -12.46 11.19
N PHE A 59 7.90 -11.42 10.42
CA PHE A 59 8.37 -11.32 9.04
C PHE A 59 9.89 -11.24 8.93
N LEU A 60 10.53 -10.45 9.77
CA LEU A 60 11.99 -10.35 9.82
C LEU A 60 12.64 -11.71 10.14
N VAL A 61 12.12 -12.43 11.13
CA VAL A 61 12.61 -13.77 11.50
C VAL A 61 12.37 -14.77 10.38
N LEU A 62 11.20 -14.74 9.74
CA LEU A 62 10.91 -15.62 8.60
C LEU A 62 11.85 -15.37 7.42
N ASP A 63 12.17 -14.12 7.11
CA ASP A 63 13.14 -13.78 6.08
C ASP A 63 14.53 -14.33 6.40
N VAL A 64 15.00 -14.16 7.65
CA VAL A 64 16.29 -14.69 8.12
C VAL A 64 16.32 -16.22 8.07
N VAL A 65 15.29 -16.89 8.59
CA VAL A 65 15.22 -18.36 8.63
C VAL A 65 15.13 -18.96 7.22
N ARG A 66 14.52 -18.25 6.26
CA ARG A 66 14.45 -18.66 4.85
C ARG A 66 15.68 -18.26 4.04
N GLY A 67 16.68 -17.63 4.65
CA GLY A 67 17.90 -17.16 3.98
C GLY A 67 17.65 -16.03 2.98
N ARG A 68 16.52 -15.31 3.08
CA ARG A 68 16.24 -14.13 2.25
C ARG A 68 17.03 -12.94 2.76
N THR A 69 17.33 -11.99 1.89
CA THR A 69 18.00 -10.75 2.28
C THR A 69 17.07 -9.91 3.15
N VAL A 70 17.55 -9.50 4.33
CA VAL A 70 16.80 -8.58 5.20
C VAL A 70 16.51 -7.27 4.46
N LYS A 71 15.22 -6.95 4.34
CA LYS A 71 14.76 -5.74 3.67
C LYS A 71 14.87 -4.55 4.63
N ILE A 72 15.24 -3.38 4.09
CA ILE A 72 15.34 -2.12 4.85
C ILE A 72 14.01 -1.81 5.52
N LEU A 73 12.91 -2.06 4.80
CA LEU A 73 11.56 -1.81 5.33
C LEU A 73 11.28 -2.65 6.59
N ALA A 74 11.65 -3.94 6.61
CA ALA A 74 11.46 -4.79 7.79
C ALA A 74 12.22 -4.28 9.02
N VAL A 75 13.43 -3.73 8.82
CA VAL A 75 14.21 -3.11 9.91
C VAL A 75 13.56 -1.81 10.35
N VAL A 76 13.15 -0.97 9.40
CA VAL A 76 12.44 0.28 9.70
C VAL A 76 11.17 0.02 10.48
N ASP A 77 10.37 -0.97 10.08
CA ASP A 77 9.12 -1.36 10.72
C ASP A 77 9.36 -1.75 12.18
N VAL A 78 10.32 -2.65 12.43
CA VAL A 78 10.67 -3.07 13.80
C VAL A 78 11.14 -1.88 14.63
N VAL A 79 11.99 -1.01 14.08
CA VAL A 79 12.49 0.17 14.80
C VAL A 79 11.36 1.15 15.09
N ALA A 80 10.52 1.47 14.10
CA ALA A 80 9.41 2.42 14.23
C ALA A 80 8.37 1.92 15.24
N PHE A 81 7.91 0.66 15.11
CA PHE A 81 6.91 0.13 16.03
C PHE A 81 7.46 -0.08 17.44
N THR A 82 8.75 -0.41 17.58
CA THR A 82 9.40 -0.44 18.90
C THR A 82 9.43 0.96 19.50
N ALA A 83 9.82 1.98 18.73
CA ALA A 83 9.84 3.36 19.19
C ALA A 83 8.44 3.85 19.60
N PHE A 84 7.41 3.56 18.80
CA PHE A 84 6.03 3.89 19.13
C PHE A 84 5.55 3.20 20.41
N LEU A 85 5.80 1.89 20.53
CA LEU A 85 5.39 1.11 21.70
C LEU A 85 6.09 1.64 22.97
N VAL A 86 7.40 1.85 22.92
CA VAL A 86 8.16 2.40 24.06
C VAL A 86 7.67 3.80 24.42
N LEU A 87 7.46 4.67 23.43
CA LEU A 87 6.98 6.03 23.64
C LEU A 87 5.61 6.03 24.33
N VAL A 88 4.68 5.22 23.84
CA VAL A 88 3.33 5.11 24.40
C VAL A 88 3.33 4.53 25.82
N LEU A 89 4.15 3.50 26.08
CA LEU A 89 4.22 2.87 27.41
C LEU A 89 4.90 3.77 28.45
N ALA A 90 5.88 4.59 28.03
CA ALA A 90 6.57 5.53 28.90
C ALA A 90 5.84 6.87 29.06
N ALA A 91 4.90 7.19 28.16
CA ALA A 91 4.18 8.46 28.14
C ALA A 91 3.13 8.58 29.27
N PRO A 92 3.02 9.75 29.92
CA PRO A 92 1.90 10.05 30.81
C PRO A 92 0.54 10.02 30.06
N PRO A 93 -0.61 9.83 30.75
CA PRO A 93 -1.92 9.72 30.10
C PRO A 93 -2.32 10.92 29.23
N ALA A 94 -1.85 12.13 29.56
CA ALA A 94 -2.06 13.31 28.72
C ALA A 94 -1.29 13.22 27.40
N THR A 95 -0.06 12.71 27.45
CA THR A 95 0.79 12.51 26.26
C THR A 95 0.26 11.34 25.41
N GLN A 96 -0.24 10.28 26.04
CA GLN A 96 -0.87 9.16 25.31
C GLN A 96 -2.07 9.64 24.48
N ARG A 97 -2.97 10.45 25.05
CA ARG A 97 -4.11 11.01 24.31
C ARG A 97 -3.69 11.93 23.18
N TRP A 98 -2.64 12.73 23.40
CA TRP A 98 -2.05 13.54 22.33
C TRP A 98 -1.48 12.64 21.23
N LEU A 99 -0.69 11.63 21.58
CA LEU A 99 -0.16 10.68 20.61
C LEU A 99 -1.26 9.96 19.84
N GLU A 100 -2.33 9.50 20.50
CA GLU A 100 -3.47 8.86 19.85
C GLU A 100 -4.21 9.77 18.87
N THR A 101 -4.23 11.08 19.13
CA THR A 101 -4.77 12.05 18.19
C THR A 101 -3.82 12.18 17.01
N TRP A 102 -2.55 12.46 17.28
CA TRP A 102 -1.59 12.82 16.24
C TRP A 102 -0.89 11.63 15.56
N PHE A 103 -1.31 10.40 15.89
CA PHE A 103 -0.57 9.19 15.53
C PHE A 103 -0.51 9.00 14.02
N GLY A 104 -1.65 9.19 13.35
CA GLY A 104 -1.80 8.99 11.92
C GLY A 104 -0.88 9.90 11.11
N GLU A 105 -0.87 11.21 11.39
CA GLU A 105 -0.01 12.11 10.61
C GLU A 105 1.48 12.01 10.98
N ILE A 106 1.81 11.73 12.24
CA ILE A 106 3.21 11.48 12.66
C ILE A 106 3.73 10.22 11.98
N SER A 107 2.92 9.14 11.95
CA SER A 107 3.28 7.88 11.29
C SER A 107 3.53 8.08 9.80
N ASN A 108 2.61 8.76 9.11
CA ASN A 108 2.79 9.10 7.69
C ASN A 108 4.02 9.98 7.47
N LEU A 109 4.29 10.96 8.34
CA LEU A 109 5.47 11.81 8.24
C LEU A 109 6.77 11.04 8.43
N ILE A 110 6.81 10.09 9.38
CA ILE A 110 7.96 9.20 9.56
C ILE A 110 8.18 8.37 8.29
N LEU A 111 7.12 7.84 7.67
CA LEU A 111 7.22 7.12 6.41
C LEU A 111 7.78 8.00 5.28
N VAL A 112 7.35 9.26 5.17
CA VAL A 112 7.96 10.23 4.23
C VAL A 112 9.46 10.34 4.48
N VAL A 113 9.86 10.55 5.73
CA VAL A 113 11.28 10.69 6.11
C VAL A 113 12.08 9.45 5.73
N VAL A 114 11.57 8.26 6.02
CA VAL A 114 12.22 6.98 5.67
C VAL A 114 12.38 6.85 4.16
N VAL A 115 11.31 7.10 3.41
CA VAL A 115 11.30 6.96 1.96
C VAL A 115 12.28 7.94 1.32
N VAL A 116 12.27 9.20 1.75
CA VAL A 116 13.20 10.24 1.27
C VAL A 116 14.64 9.91 1.69
N ALA A 117 14.88 9.49 2.92
CA ALA A 117 16.19 9.07 3.39
C ALA A 117 16.74 7.89 2.56
N SER A 118 15.88 6.94 2.17
CA SER A 118 16.27 5.82 1.31
C SER A 118 16.77 6.29 -0.06
N MET A 119 16.12 7.30 -0.65
CA MET A 119 16.56 7.92 -1.90
C MET A 119 17.87 8.69 -1.73
N ILE A 120 18.04 9.45 -0.64
CA ILE A 120 19.27 10.18 -0.34
C ILE A 120 20.44 9.21 -0.13
N ALA A 121 20.21 8.09 0.56
CA ALA A 121 21.17 7.00 0.73
C ALA A 121 21.47 6.24 -0.57
N ARG A 122 20.84 6.62 -1.67
CA ARG A 122 20.93 6.02 -3.01
C ARG A 122 20.44 4.57 -3.10
N VAL A 123 19.64 4.13 -2.14
CA VAL A 123 19.04 2.80 -2.09
C VAL A 123 17.53 2.97 -1.87
N PRO A 124 16.78 3.42 -2.91
CA PRO A 124 15.33 3.57 -2.80
C PRO A 124 14.70 2.26 -2.29
N PHE A 125 13.82 2.33 -1.30
CA PHE A 125 13.34 1.12 -0.60
C PHE A 125 12.66 0.10 -1.55
N THR A 126 12.11 0.56 -2.67
CA THR A 126 11.47 -0.31 -3.67
C THR A 126 12.45 -1.22 -4.39
N ILE A 127 13.75 -0.86 -4.45
CA ILE A 127 14.76 -1.59 -5.23
C ILE A 127 14.92 -3.03 -4.75
N GLN A 128 14.77 -3.28 -3.44
CA GLN A 128 14.94 -4.61 -2.86
C GLN A 128 13.81 -5.54 -3.30
N TYR A 129 12.59 -5.01 -3.45
CA TYR A 129 11.44 -5.77 -3.95
C TYR A 129 11.51 -5.94 -5.47
N ALA A 130 11.88 -4.89 -6.21
CA ALA A 130 11.99 -4.95 -7.66
C ALA A 130 13.03 -5.98 -8.12
N ARG A 131 14.14 -6.14 -7.38
CA ARG A 131 15.17 -7.15 -7.67
C ARG A 131 14.66 -8.59 -7.57
N GLU A 132 13.69 -8.87 -6.70
CA GLU A 132 13.10 -10.21 -6.59
C GLU A 132 12.25 -10.58 -7.83
N GLN A 133 11.78 -9.57 -8.58
CA GLN A 133 10.89 -9.74 -9.73
C GLN A 133 11.57 -9.48 -11.08
N THR A 134 12.84 -9.03 -11.07
CA THR A 134 13.57 -8.59 -12.26
C THR A 134 14.84 -9.40 -12.45
N ASP A 135 15.20 -9.71 -13.69
CA ASP A 135 16.45 -10.40 -14.01
C ASP A 135 17.69 -9.66 -13.47
N PRO A 136 18.66 -10.36 -12.85
CA PRO A 136 19.88 -9.75 -12.31
C PRO A 136 20.68 -8.90 -13.30
N SER A 137 20.62 -9.19 -14.59
CA SER A 137 21.27 -8.40 -15.65
C SER A 137 20.72 -6.97 -15.75
N ALA A 138 19.44 -6.77 -15.42
CA ALA A 138 18.79 -5.47 -15.50
C ALA A 138 18.97 -4.61 -14.23
N TRP A 139 19.41 -5.20 -13.11
CA TRP A 139 19.48 -4.54 -11.78
C TRP A 139 20.36 -3.28 -11.74
N ARG A 140 21.30 -3.14 -12.67
CA ARG A 140 22.23 -2.01 -12.74
C ARG A 140 21.94 -1.05 -13.90
N THR A 141 20.87 -1.28 -14.65
CA THR A 141 20.53 -0.42 -15.78
C THR A 141 20.02 0.94 -15.28
N PRO A 142 20.33 2.05 -15.98
CA PRO A 142 19.81 3.37 -15.62
C PRO A 142 18.28 3.42 -15.60
N LEU A 143 17.63 2.66 -16.48
CA LEU A 143 16.17 2.54 -16.53
C LEU A 143 15.61 1.91 -15.26
N PHE A 144 16.14 0.75 -14.83
CA PHE A 144 15.71 0.07 -13.61
C PHE A 144 15.86 0.97 -12.37
N LEU A 145 16.99 1.67 -12.25
CA LEU A 145 17.19 2.62 -11.16
C LEU A 145 16.17 3.76 -11.24
N ARG A 146 16.00 4.40 -12.40
CA ARG A 146 15.04 5.49 -12.60
C ARG A 146 13.62 5.08 -12.22
N ILE A 147 13.16 3.91 -12.64
CA ILE A 147 11.85 3.37 -12.30
C ILE A 147 11.67 3.31 -10.78
N ASN A 148 12.65 2.73 -10.07
CA ASN A 148 12.59 2.61 -8.61
C ASN A 148 12.60 3.96 -7.89
N TYR A 149 13.39 4.93 -8.36
CA TYR A 149 13.37 6.29 -7.78
C TYR A 149 12.02 6.98 -7.98
N VAL A 150 11.42 6.87 -9.16
CA VAL A 150 10.12 7.50 -9.45
C VAL A 150 9.00 6.84 -8.64
N ILE A 151 8.98 5.52 -8.53
CA ILE A 151 8.01 4.81 -7.69
C ILE A 151 8.21 5.17 -6.22
N THR A 152 9.45 5.21 -5.74
CA THR A 152 9.77 5.63 -4.36
C THR A 152 9.30 7.07 -4.10
N GLY A 153 9.47 7.98 -5.06
CA GLY A 153 8.95 9.34 -4.99
C GLY A 153 7.42 9.41 -4.97
N ALA A 154 6.73 8.55 -5.73
CA ALA A 154 5.26 8.45 -5.69
C ALA A 154 4.76 8.01 -4.31
N TRP A 155 5.44 7.06 -3.66
CA TRP A 155 5.14 6.68 -2.27
C TRP A 155 5.40 7.82 -1.29
N ALA A 156 6.51 8.56 -1.44
CA ALA A 156 6.78 9.74 -0.61
C ALA A 156 5.65 10.77 -0.74
N LEU A 157 5.17 11.02 -1.96
CA LEU A 157 4.06 11.92 -2.22
C LEU A 157 2.76 11.41 -1.59
N ALA A 158 2.46 10.12 -1.70
CA ALA A 158 1.27 9.54 -1.10
C ALA A 158 1.26 9.69 0.42
N PHE A 159 2.37 9.37 1.10
CA PHE A 159 2.48 9.57 2.54
C PHE A 159 2.44 11.04 2.94
N ALA A 160 3.01 11.94 2.13
CA ALA A 160 2.94 13.38 2.38
C ALA A 160 1.49 13.90 2.27
N VAL A 161 0.75 13.44 1.26
CA VAL A 161 -0.68 13.76 1.11
C VAL A 161 -1.49 13.21 2.29
N SER A 162 -1.23 11.97 2.71
CA SER A 162 -1.89 11.38 3.88
C SER A 162 -1.60 12.15 5.17
N SER A 163 -0.34 12.52 5.40
CA SER A 163 0.07 13.33 6.57
C SER A 163 -0.58 14.72 6.54
N ALA A 164 -0.59 15.40 5.39
CA ALA A 164 -1.23 16.70 5.23
C ALA A 164 -2.75 16.64 5.41
N ALA A 165 -3.39 15.56 4.93
CA ALA A 165 -4.81 15.33 5.12
C ALA A 165 -5.16 15.12 6.60
N GLY A 166 -4.44 14.24 7.29
CA GLY A 166 -4.59 14.02 8.74
C GLY A 166 -4.42 15.32 9.52
N PHE A 167 -3.32 16.03 9.27
CA PHE A 167 -3.05 17.33 9.90
C PHE A 167 -4.18 18.34 9.66
N TYR A 168 -4.75 18.40 8.46
CA TYR A 168 -5.87 19.29 8.17
C TYR A 168 -7.14 18.88 8.96
N GLY A 169 -7.41 17.59 9.08
CA GLY A 169 -8.51 17.08 9.91
C GLY A 169 -8.37 17.48 11.38
N ASP A 170 -7.19 17.29 11.93
CA ASP A 170 -6.94 17.46 13.36
C ASP A 170 -6.72 18.92 13.75
N ALA A 171 -5.89 19.63 12.99
CA ALA A 171 -5.48 21.01 13.29
C ALA A 171 -6.50 22.06 12.83
N VAL A 172 -7.18 21.81 11.70
CA VAL A 172 -8.07 22.82 11.08
C VAL A 172 -9.52 22.47 11.33
N LEU A 173 -9.94 21.24 11.05
CA LEU A 173 -11.33 20.82 11.27
C LEU A 173 -11.64 20.48 12.74
N HIS A 174 -10.60 20.27 13.57
CA HIS A 174 -10.73 19.83 14.96
C HIS A 174 -11.57 18.55 15.10
N ASP A 175 -11.49 17.67 14.11
CA ASP A 175 -12.23 16.42 14.01
C ASP A 175 -11.29 15.29 13.61
N ASN A 176 -10.72 14.63 14.63
CA ASN A 176 -9.82 13.49 14.48
C ASN A 176 -10.50 12.22 13.96
N SER A 177 -11.84 12.21 13.91
CA SER A 177 -12.65 11.11 13.42
C SER A 177 -13.17 11.35 12.00
N ASN A 178 -12.75 12.46 11.38
CA ASN A 178 -13.26 12.85 10.07
C ASN A 178 -12.88 11.80 9.02
N ILE A 179 -13.91 11.22 8.40
CA ILE A 179 -13.73 10.08 7.50
C ILE A 179 -12.96 10.44 6.21
N TRP A 180 -12.99 11.71 5.80
CA TRP A 180 -12.28 12.15 4.60
C TRP A 180 -10.79 12.25 4.83
N THR A 181 -10.38 12.96 5.89
CA THR A 181 -8.98 13.19 6.24
C THR A 181 -8.34 11.96 6.90
N GLY A 182 -9.10 11.22 7.69
CA GLY A 182 -8.65 10.03 8.40
C GLY A 182 -8.56 8.77 7.53
N TRP A 183 -9.43 8.63 6.52
CA TRP A 183 -9.53 7.36 5.77
C TRP A 183 -9.54 7.54 4.26
N ILE A 184 -10.48 8.33 3.71
CA ILE A 184 -10.73 8.35 2.26
C ILE A 184 -9.52 8.88 1.48
N ILE A 185 -8.96 10.02 1.91
CA ILE A 185 -7.82 10.63 1.21
C ILE A 185 -6.58 9.75 1.35
N GLN A 186 -6.33 9.18 2.54
CA GLN A 186 -5.14 8.38 2.81
C GLN A 186 -5.16 7.05 2.02
N ILE A 187 -6.31 6.36 2.00
CA ILE A 187 -6.49 5.15 1.19
C ILE A 187 -6.40 5.51 -0.29
N GLY A 188 -7.03 6.60 -0.72
CA GLY A 188 -6.96 7.06 -2.11
C GLY A 188 -5.52 7.31 -2.56
N ALA A 189 -4.74 8.05 -1.77
CA ALA A 189 -3.32 8.32 -2.06
C ALA A 189 -2.49 7.03 -2.12
N SER A 190 -2.71 6.11 -1.18
CA SER A 190 -2.04 4.80 -1.17
C SER A 190 -2.42 3.96 -2.38
N LEU A 191 -3.69 3.96 -2.78
CA LEU A 191 -4.17 3.25 -3.95
C LEU A 191 -3.53 3.81 -5.24
N VAL A 192 -3.41 5.13 -5.36
CA VAL A 192 -2.67 5.76 -6.48
C VAL A 192 -1.23 5.27 -6.51
N ALA A 193 -0.51 5.29 -5.39
CA ALA A 193 0.88 4.84 -5.32
C ALA A 193 1.04 3.37 -5.69
N VAL A 194 0.13 2.51 -5.22
CA VAL A 194 0.09 1.08 -5.56
C VAL A 194 -0.13 0.87 -7.05
N GLN A 195 -1.15 1.50 -7.62
CA GLN A 195 -1.44 1.35 -9.05
C GLN A 195 -0.33 1.90 -9.93
N PHE A 196 0.26 3.03 -9.51
CA PHE A 196 1.43 3.59 -10.17
C PHE A 196 2.64 2.64 -10.09
N THR A 197 2.84 1.94 -8.96
CA THR A 197 3.92 0.95 -8.80
C THR A 197 3.78 -0.21 -9.78
N GLN A 198 2.54 -0.62 -10.10
CA GLN A 198 2.26 -1.70 -11.05
C GLN A 198 2.35 -1.23 -12.51
N TRP A 199 1.79 -0.07 -12.82
CA TRP A 199 1.69 0.46 -14.19
C TRP A 199 2.97 1.11 -14.72
N TYR A 200 3.70 1.85 -13.87
CA TYR A 200 4.82 2.69 -14.31
C TYR A 200 6.02 1.92 -14.88
N PRO A 201 6.44 0.75 -14.35
CA PRO A 201 7.54 -0.02 -14.91
C PRO A 201 7.31 -0.39 -16.38
N ASP A 202 6.12 -0.88 -16.71
CA ASP A 202 5.75 -1.31 -18.06
C ASP A 202 5.68 -0.10 -19.01
N TYR A 203 5.06 0.99 -18.55
CA TYR A 203 5.02 2.26 -19.29
C TYR A 203 6.43 2.81 -19.57
N ALA A 204 7.29 2.87 -18.56
CA ALA A 204 8.65 3.40 -18.70
C ALA A 204 9.52 2.52 -19.61
N THR A 205 9.35 1.20 -19.53
CA THR A 205 10.07 0.24 -20.37
C THR A 205 9.64 0.32 -21.82
N ALA A 206 8.32 0.30 -22.09
CA ALA A 206 7.80 0.45 -23.45
C ALA A 206 8.22 1.79 -24.08
N ASN A 207 8.20 2.88 -23.30
CA ASN A 207 8.62 4.18 -23.79
C ASN A 207 10.14 4.26 -24.07
N ALA A 208 10.97 3.63 -23.24
CA ALA A 208 12.42 3.58 -23.44
C ALA A 208 12.79 2.78 -24.70
N LEU A 209 12.18 1.62 -24.90
CA LEU A 209 12.40 0.78 -26.07
C LEU A 209 11.88 1.44 -27.36
N ARG A 210 10.71 2.11 -27.29
CA ARG A 210 10.20 2.92 -28.41
C ARG A 210 11.15 4.05 -28.79
N ALA A 211 11.75 4.73 -27.81
CA ALA A 211 12.74 5.76 -28.06
C ALA A 211 14.04 5.21 -28.68
N ALA A 212 14.37 3.94 -28.40
CA ALA A 212 15.48 3.22 -29.04
C ALA A 212 15.15 2.68 -30.44
N GLY A 213 13.89 2.78 -30.89
CA GLY A 213 13.44 2.24 -32.17
C GLY A 213 13.30 0.73 -32.19
N GLU A 214 13.31 0.08 -31.01
CA GLU A 214 13.11 -1.36 -30.90
C GLU A 214 11.61 -1.70 -31.01
N PRO A 215 11.25 -2.88 -31.54
CA PRO A 215 9.87 -3.35 -31.52
C PRO A 215 9.39 -3.54 -30.09
N THR A 216 8.27 -2.92 -29.72
CA THR A 216 7.67 -3.07 -28.40
C THR A 216 6.19 -3.30 -28.52
N GLU A 217 5.63 -3.96 -27.52
CA GLU A 217 4.20 -3.84 -27.27
C GLU A 217 3.84 -2.37 -26.97
N PRO A 218 2.62 -1.92 -27.33
CA PRO A 218 2.16 -0.59 -27.01
C PRO A 218 2.22 -0.35 -25.49
N ALA A 219 2.68 0.83 -25.08
CA ALA A 219 2.71 1.19 -23.66
C ALA A 219 1.29 1.12 -23.05
N PRO A 220 1.16 0.63 -21.81
CA PRO A 220 -0.15 0.52 -21.16
C PRO A 220 -0.80 1.91 -21.07
N PRO A 221 -2.08 2.04 -21.43
CA PRO A 221 -2.78 3.32 -21.43
C PRO A 221 -2.93 3.84 -20.00
N VAL A 222 -3.01 5.17 -19.85
CA VAL A 222 -3.23 5.83 -18.55
C VAL A 222 -4.58 5.43 -17.93
N THR A 223 -5.52 4.92 -18.73
CA THR A 223 -6.78 4.38 -18.24
C THR A 223 -6.57 3.26 -17.23
N ASP A 224 -5.54 2.42 -17.39
CA ASP A 224 -5.29 1.28 -16.50
C ASP A 224 -4.92 1.75 -15.09
N LEU A 225 -4.28 2.92 -14.98
CA LEU A 225 -4.01 3.60 -13.71
C LEU A 225 -5.29 4.17 -13.09
N LEU A 226 -6.20 4.71 -13.92
CA LEU A 226 -7.41 5.41 -13.44
C LEU A 226 -8.53 4.45 -13.05
N VAL A 227 -8.66 3.31 -13.73
CA VAL A 227 -9.77 2.36 -13.54
C VAL A 227 -9.93 1.91 -12.08
N PRO A 228 -8.88 1.47 -11.37
CA PRO A 228 -9.01 1.07 -9.97
C PRO A 228 -9.41 2.23 -9.05
N LEU A 229 -8.93 3.44 -9.35
CA LEU A 229 -9.30 4.66 -8.62
C LEU A 229 -10.79 5.00 -8.81
N LEU A 230 -11.33 4.73 -9.99
CA LEU A 230 -12.73 4.93 -10.29
C LEU A 230 -13.59 3.86 -9.61
N GLY A 231 -13.10 2.62 -9.52
CA GLY A 231 -13.71 1.56 -8.71
C GLY A 231 -13.77 1.91 -7.23
N TYR A 232 -12.77 2.64 -6.71
CA TYR A 232 -12.73 3.12 -5.33
C TYR A 232 -13.86 4.12 -4.99
N LEU A 233 -14.43 4.81 -5.98
CA LEU A 233 -15.55 5.73 -5.76
C LEU A 233 -16.79 5.04 -5.17
N VAL A 234 -17.03 3.77 -5.50
CA VAL A 234 -18.21 3.05 -5.00
C VAL A 234 -18.10 2.78 -3.49
N PRO A 235 -17.02 2.16 -2.97
CA PRO A 235 -16.80 2.06 -1.52
C PRO A 235 -16.85 3.42 -0.82
N VAL A 236 -16.23 4.47 -1.38
CA VAL A 236 -16.25 5.81 -0.79
C VAL A 236 -17.68 6.34 -0.69
N GLY A 237 -18.47 6.22 -1.76
CA GLY A 237 -19.87 6.65 -1.74
C GLY A 237 -20.71 5.90 -0.71
N ILE A 238 -20.53 4.58 -0.57
CA ILE A 238 -21.19 3.77 0.46
C ILE A 238 -20.80 4.26 1.85
N ILE A 239 -19.50 4.43 2.10
CA ILE A 239 -18.96 4.89 3.37
C ILE A 239 -19.52 6.28 3.74
N VAL A 240 -19.53 7.22 2.80
CA VAL A 240 -20.08 8.57 2.98
C VAL A 240 -21.56 8.52 3.38
N LEU A 241 -22.35 7.64 2.76
CA LEU A 241 -23.78 7.48 3.09
C LEU A 241 -24.00 6.84 4.46
N VAL A 242 -23.19 5.84 4.82
CA VAL A 242 -23.32 5.10 6.09
C VAL A 242 -22.90 5.96 7.28
N PHE A 243 -21.79 6.68 7.16
CA PHE A 243 -21.19 7.45 8.25
C PHE A 243 -21.57 8.93 8.26
N GLY A 244 -22.39 9.38 7.30
CA GLY A 244 -22.84 10.77 7.22
C GLY A 244 -21.72 11.77 6.92
N GLY A 245 -20.65 11.34 6.25
CA GLY A 245 -19.44 12.14 6.03
C GLY A 245 -19.57 13.25 4.96
N ALA A 246 -20.69 13.31 4.24
CA ALA A 246 -21.00 14.35 3.26
C ALA A 246 -22.51 14.35 2.93
N PRO A 247 -23.01 15.33 2.16
CA PRO A 247 -24.40 15.33 1.71
C PRO A 247 -24.77 14.04 0.95
N THR A 248 -25.99 13.54 1.16
CA THR A 248 -26.47 12.28 0.58
C THR A 248 -26.34 12.24 -0.95
N TRP A 249 -26.55 13.36 -1.63
CA TRP A 249 -26.43 13.44 -3.09
C TRP A 249 -25.00 13.13 -3.56
N LEU A 250 -23.97 13.48 -2.78
CA LEU A 250 -22.58 13.23 -3.13
C LEU A 250 -22.26 11.74 -3.02
N GLY A 251 -22.72 11.08 -1.94
CA GLY A 251 -22.57 9.64 -1.78
C GLY A 251 -23.25 8.85 -2.91
N ILE A 252 -24.47 9.24 -3.29
CA ILE A 252 -25.19 8.65 -4.43
C ILE A 252 -24.43 8.90 -5.75
N ALA A 253 -23.96 10.13 -5.99
CA ALA A 253 -23.23 10.48 -7.21
C ALA A 253 -21.95 9.63 -7.36
N LEU A 254 -21.18 9.44 -6.27
CA LEU A 254 -19.99 8.60 -6.25
C LEU A 254 -20.29 7.14 -6.61
N ILE A 255 -21.37 6.57 -6.07
CA ILE A 255 -21.81 5.21 -6.38
C ILE A 255 -22.23 5.10 -7.84
N VAL A 256 -23.04 6.03 -8.34
CA VAL A 256 -23.56 6.01 -9.72
C VAL A 256 -22.42 6.15 -10.71
N VAL A 257 -21.52 7.12 -10.52
CA VAL A 257 -20.36 7.33 -11.40
C VAL A 257 -19.44 6.12 -11.37
N GLY A 258 -19.07 5.62 -10.18
CA GLY A 258 -18.20 4.45 -10.05
C GLY A 258 -18.81 3.18 -10.66
N SER A 259 -20.12 2.98 -10.52
CA SER A 259 -20.84 1.83 -11.10
C SER A 259 -20.97 1.92 -12.62
N ALA A 260 -21.33 3.10 -13.15
CA ALA A 260 -21.46 3.32 -14.59
C ALA A 260 -20.13 3.07 -15.32
N LEU A 261 -19.03 3.58 -14.76
CA LEU A 261 -17.69 3.34 -15.30
C LEU A 261 -17.27 1.87 -15.20
N SER A 262 -17.54 1.22 -14.07
CA SER A 262 -17.26 -0.22 -13.89
C SER A 262 -17.96 -1.09 -14.94
N VAL A 263 -19.19 -0.72 -15.32
CA VAL A 263 -19.95 -1.39 -16.38
C VAL A 263 -19.37 -1.11 -17.77
N GLN A 264 -18.93 0.12 -18.03
CA GLN A 264 -18.27 0.46 -19.30
C GLN A 264 -16.99 -0.35 -19.52
N LEU A 265 -16.21 -0.57 -18.47
CA LEU A 265 -14.95 -1.31 -18.55
C LEU A 265 -15.16 -2.79 -18.88
N ARG A 266 -16.13 -3.45 -18.23
CA ARG A 266 -16.50 -4.85 -18.56
C ARG A 266 -17.01 -5.02 -19.99
N ARG A 267 -17.62 -3.98 -20.56
CA ARG A 267 -18.11 -3.97 -21.96
C ARG A 267 -17.00 -3.80 -22.98
N VAL A 268 -15.87 -3.20 -22.60
CA VAL A 268 -14.69 -3.07 -23.47
C VAL A 268 -13.99 -4.43 -23.57
N ASP A 269 -13.75 -5.11 -22.45
CA ASP A 269 -13.10 -6.44 -22.41
C ASP A 269 -13.85 -7.50 -23.25
N THR A 270 -15.18 -7.50 -23.19
CA THR A 270 -16.02 -8.45 -23.94
C THR A 270 -16.03 -8.21 -25.44
N ARG A 271 -15.77 -6.98 -25.90
CA ARG A 271 -15.67 -6.66 -27.34
C ARG A 271 -14.33 -7.06 -27.92
N SER A 272 -13.24 -6.94 -27.15
CA SER A 272 -11.93 -7.45 -27.54
C SER A 272 -11.86 -8.98 -27.59
N ALA A 273 -12.66 -9.67 -26.77
CA ALA A 273 -12.71 -11.14 -26.74
C ALA A 273 -13.55 -11.79 -27.85
N THR A 274 -14.40 -11.02 -28.55
CA THR A 274 -15.32 -11.52 -29.59
C THR A 274 -14.98 -11.03 -31.01
N GLY A 275 -13.92 -10.23 -31.14
CA GLY A 275 -13.49 -9.60 -32.40
C GLY A 275 -12.14 -10.04 -32.95
N GLY A 276 -11.58 -11.17 -32.49
CA GLY A 276 -10.42 -11.84 -33.10
C GLY A 276 -10.84 -13.18 -33.70
#